data_AF-A0A0F9Y2A7-F1
#
_entry.id   AF-A0A0F9Y2A7-F1
#
_cell.length_a   1.000
_cell.length_b   1.000
_cell.length_c   1.000
_cell.angle_alpha   90.00
_cell.angle_beta   90.00
_cell.angle_gamma   90.00
#
_symmetry.space_group_name_H-M   'P 1'
#
loop_
_entity.id
_entity.type
_entity.pdbx_description
1 polymer ?
#
loop_
_entity_poly.entity_id
_entity_poly.type
_entity_poly.pdbx_seq_one_letter_code
_entity_poly.pdbx_strand_id
1 'polypeptide(L)'
;MKRLAMIVGITAILPMAAFAEEVKLTEELNGLDIEIQMIGTGTAGGAGAAGAGGGGTQVLQVINNSDKKVACRLEGGPAETMQDGPMAPIEAGKTAVMRIEGDAASVVTRAKLICEEA
;
A
#
# COMPACT_ATOMS: atom_id res chain seq x y z
N MET A 1 15.62 -23.79 -56.25
CA MET A 1 14.90 -22.51 -56.39
C MET A 1 13.84 -22.42 -55.31
N LYS A 2 13.83 -21.33 -54.52
CA LYS A 2 12.67 -20.58 -53.98
C LYS A 2 11.49 -21.42 -53.41
N ARG A 3 11.03 -21.32 -52.16
CA ARG A 3 10.91 -20.15 -51.26
C ARG A 3 10.80 -20.61 -49.80
N LEU A 4 11.46 -19.86 -48.92
CA LEU A 4 11.26 -19.89 -47.47
C LEU A 4 9.81 -19.52 -47.11
N ALA A 5 9.20 -20.27 -46.20
CA ALA A 5 8.01 -19.84 -45.46
C ALA A 5 8.25 -20.13 -43.98
N MET A 6 9.04 -19.24 -43.38
CA MET A 6 9.26 -19.11 -41.95
C MET A 6 8.04 -18.40 -41.36
N ILE A 7 7.09 -19.15 -40.79
CA ILE A 7 5.98 -18.55 -40.04
C ILE A 7 6.42 -18.45 -38.58
N VAL A 8 7.05 -17.32 -38.26
CA VAL A 8 7.27 -16.88 -36.89
C VAL A 8 5.90 -16.50 -36.34
N GLY A 9 5.34 -17.35 -35.48
CA GLY A 9 4.19 -17.01 -34.66
C GLY A 9 4.62 -15.93 -33.66
N ILE A 10 4.43 -14.67 -34.03
CA ILE A 10 4.62 -13.53 -33.13
C ILE A 10 3.51 -13.64 -32.09
N THR A 11 3.92 -14.11 -30.91
CA THR A 11 3.19 -14.04 -29.66
C THR A 11 2.78 -12.59 -29.41
N ALA A 12 1.52 -12.26 -29.70
CA ALA A 12 0.88 -11.04 -29.21
C ALA A 12 0.61 -11.21 -27.71
N ILE A 13 1.69 -11.16 -26.92
CA ILE A 13 1.59 -10.94 -25.48
C ILE A 13 1.17 -9.48 -25.36
N LEU A 14 -0.14 -9.25 -25.21
CA LEU A 14 -0.65 -7.92 -24.90
C LEU A 14 0.13 -7.38 -23.69
N PRO A 15 0.63 -6.14 -23.73
CA PRO A 15 1.19 -5.53 -22.55
C PRO A 15 0.05 -5.40 -21.54
N MET A 16 0.07 -6.24 -20.51
CA MET A 16 -0.72 -6.00 -19.32
C MET A 16 -0.20 -4.69 -18.74
N ALA A 17 -0.89 -3.59 -19.06
CA ALA A 17 -0.73 -2.34 -18.33
C ALA A 17 -1.27 -2.61 -16.92
N ALA A 18 -0.40 -3.12 -16.06
CA ALA A 18 -0.61 -3.12 -14.63
C ALA A 18 -0.61 -1.65 -14.21
N PHE A 19 -1.79 -1.07 -14.07
CA PHE A 19 -1.96 0.19 -13.36
C PHE A 19 -1.59 -0.09 -11.91
N ALA A 20 -0.34 0.20 -11.54
CA ALA A 20 0.04 0.24 -10.14
C ALA A 20 -0.74 1.41 -9.52
N GLU A 21 -1.70 1.12 -8.64
CA GLU A 21 -2.29 2.13 -7.78
C GLU A 21 -1.15 2.80 -7.00
N GLU A 22 -0.99 4.11 -7.20
CA GLU A 22 0.07 4.90 -6.57
C GLU A 22 -0.42 5.33 -5.18
N VAL A 23 0.29 4.94 -4.11
CA VAL A 23 0.06 5.49 -2.78
C VAL A 23 1.06 6.60 -2.49
N LYS A 24 0.53 7.75 -2.05
CA LYS A 24 1.32 8.83 -1.48
C LYS A 24 1.12 8.84 0.03
N LEU A 25 2.15 8.41 0.75
CA LEU A 25 2.20 8.44 2.21
C LEU A 25 2.96 9.69 2.67
N THR A 26 2.32 10.49 3.52
CA THR A 26 2.98 11.59 4.25
C THR A 26 3.26 11.15 5.68
N GLU A 27 4.44 11.46 6.20
CA GLU A 27 4.90 10.96 7.50
C GLU A 27 5.08 12.11 8.49
N GLU A 28 4.47 11.99 9.67
CA GLU A 28 4.64 12.89 10.80
C GLU A 28 5.11 12.08 12.01
N LEU A 29 6.42 11.86 12.09
CA LEU A 29 7.03 10.93 13.05
C LEU A 29 7.50 11.60 14.34
N ASN A 30 7.38 12.93 14.47
CA ASN A 30 7.74 13.69 15.68
C ASN A 30 9.17 13.40 16.24
N GLY A 31 10.12 13.03 15.37
CA GLY A 31 11.49 12.70 15.76
C GLY A 31 11.68 11.26 16.28
N LEU A 32 10.67 10.40 16.17
CA LEU A 32 10.73 8.98 16.51
C LEU A 32 11.46 8.17 15.44
N ASP A 33 12.19 7.15 15.86
CA ASP A 33 12.84 6.17 14.98
C ASP A 33 11.82 5.12 14.52
N ILE A 34 11.08 5.47 13.46
CA ILE A 34 10.04 4.64 12.86
C ILE A 34 10.45 4.27 11.44
N GLU A 35 10.47 2.99 11.15
CA GLU A 35 10.66 2.48 9.79
C GLU A 35 9.33 2.04 9.19
N ILE A 36 9.14 2.37 7.91
CA ILE A 36 7.87 2.19 7.21
C ILE A 36 8.10 1.39 5.94
N GLN A 37 7.34 0.32 5.77
CA GLN A 37 7.44 -0.55 4.59
C GLN A 37 6.05 -0.85 4.01
N MET A 38 5.90 -0.65 2.71
CA MET A 38 4.71 -1.05 1.97
C MET A 38 4.84 -2.53 1.60
N ILE A 39 4.10 -3.40 2.27
CA ILE A 39 4.20 -4.86 2.09
C ILE A 39 3.24 -5.42 1.04
N GLY A 40 2.52 -4.55 0.31
CA GLY A 40 1.75 -4.88 -0.90
C GLY A 40 0.27 -4.53 -0.81
N THR A 41 -0.48 -4.88 -1.87
CA THR A 41 -1.94 -4.86 -1.91
C THR A 41 -2.46 -6.14 -1.25
N GLY A 42 -2.87 -6.05 0.01
CA GLY A 42 -3.21 -7.23 0.80
C GLY A 42 -4.65 -7.67 0.58
N THR A 43 -4.87 -8.74 -0.21
CA THR A 43 -6.01 -9.65 -0.01
C THR A 43 -5.77 -10.46 1.26
N ALA A 44 -5.83 -9.81 2.41
CA ALA A 44 -5.85 -10.51 3.69
C ALA A 44 -7.26 -11.13 3.88
N GLY A 45 -7.48 -12.28 3.23
CA GLY A 45 -8.67 -13.10 3.40
C GLY A 45 -9.17 -13.74 2.10
N GLY A 46 -8.87 -15.03 1.91
CA GLY A 46 -9.62 -15.91 1.01
C GLY A 46 -9.08 -16.03 -0.42
N ALA A 47 -8.86 -17.28 -0.84
CA ALA A 47 -8.72 -17.62 -2.25
C ALA A 47 -10.00 -17.18 -3.00
N GLY A 48 -9.91 -16.13 -3.79
CA GLY A 48 -11.05 -15.64 -4.56
C GLY A 48 -10.72 -14.39 -5.36
N ALA A 49 -10.56 -14.58 -6.67
CA ALA A 49 -10.67 -13.58 -7.72
C ALA A 49 -9.76 -12.34 -7.61
N ALA A 50 -8.68 -12.36 -8.42
CA ALA A 50 -8.25 -11.17 -9.12
C ALA A 50 -9.43 -10.69 -9.99
N GLY A 51 -10.18 -9.71 -9.48
CA GLY A 51 -11.38 -9.17 -10.10
C GLY A 51 -11.26 -7.66 -10.20
N ALA A 52 -11.32 -7.15 -11.42
CA ALA A 52 -11.34 -5.73 -11.75
C ALA A 52 -12.47 -4.99 -11.02
N GLY A 53 -12.10 -3.94 -10.29
CA GLY A 53 -13.01 -3.01 -9.60
C GLY A 53 -12.20 -2.18 -8.60
N GLY A 54 -12.15 -0.86 -8.79
CA GLY A 54 -11.22 0.04 -8.10
C GLY A 54 -11.31 0.00 -6.57
N GLY A 55 -10.20 0.35 -5.93
CA GLY A 55 -10.05 0.41 -4.47
C GLY A 55 -9.17 -0.73 -3.92
N GLY A 56 -7.88 -0.74 -4.29
CA GLY A 56 -6.91 -1.64 -3.69
C GLY A 56 -6.67 -1.31 -2.22
N THR A 57 -6.89 -2.26 -1.31
CA THR A 57 -6.42 -2.12 0.08
C THR A 57 -4.91 -2.34 0.13
N GLN A 58 -4.15 -1.30 0.48
CA GLN A 58 -2.71 -1.39 0.64
C GLN A 58 -2.34 -1.62 2.10
N VAL A 59 -1.29 -2.39 2.34
CA VAL A 59 -0.86 -2.77 3.68
C VAL A 59 0.47 -2.09 4.00
N LEU A 60 0.46 -1.33 5.10
CA LEU A 60 1.58 -0.59 5.64
C LEU A 60 2.12 -1.33 6.86
N GLN A 61 3.41 -1.63 6.86
CA GLN A 61 4.13 -2.13 8.02
C GLN A 61 4.86 -0.96 8.69
N VAL A 62 4.65 -0.78 9.99
CA VAL A 62 5.25 0.30 10.79
C VAL A 62 6.07 -0.34 11.90
N ILE A 63 7.37 -0.13 11.88
CA ILE A 63 8.35 -0.74 12.77
C ILE A 63 8.85 0.36 13.71
N ASN A 64 8.70 0.15 15.02
CA ASN A 64 9.24 1.04 16.04
C ASN A 64 10.65 0.58 16.40
N ASN A 65 11.67 1.27 15.90
CA ASN A 65 13.08 1.00 16.20
C ASN A 65 13.56 1.75 17.46
N SER A 66 12.73 2.60 18.04
CA SER A 66 13.05 3.31 19.29
C SER A 66 13.02 2.40 20.52
N ASP A 67 13.58 2.90 21.62
CA ASP A 67 13.57 2.28 22.95
C ASP A 67 12.29 2.57 23.75
N LYS A 68 11.36 3.33 23.17
CA LYS A 68 10.12 3.76 23.82
C LYS A 68 8.89 3.19 23.14
N LYS A 69 7.77 3.20 23.87
CA LYS A 69 6.46 2.91 23.29
C LYS A 69 6.01 4.11 22.46
N VAL A 70 5.48 3.81 21.28
CA VAL A 70 4.89 4.81 20.38
C VAL A 70 3.46 4.42 20.07
N ALA A 71 2.67 5.36 19.59
CA ALA A 71 1.38 5.07 19.02
C ALA A 71 1.23 5.80 17.69
N CYS A 72 0.78 5.05 16.69
CA CYS A 72 0.67 5.53 15.32
C CYS A 72 -0.78 5.47 14.84
N ARG A 73 -1.21 6.49 14.09
CA ARG A 73 -2.51 6.56 13.43
C ARG A 73 -2.32 6.84 11.94
N LEU A 74 -3.17 6.22 11.14
CA LEU A 74 -3.28 6.50 9.71
C LEU A 74 -4.50 7.39 9.47
N GLU A 75 -4.31 8.52 8.80
CA GLU A 75 -5.36 9.48 8.44
C GLU A 75 -5.52 9.57 6.93
N GLY A 76 -6.75 9.88 6.49
CA GLY A 76 -7.07 10.11 5.09
C GLY A 76 -6.45 11.42 4.59
N GLY A 77 -5.92 11.41 3.37
CA GLY A 77 -5.53 12.65 2.71
C GLY A 77 -6.74 13.55 2.41
N PRO A 78 -6.53 14.86 2.13
CA PRO A 78 -7.61 15.83 1.95
C PRO A 78 -8.56 15.57 0.76
N ALA A 79 -8.24 14.61 -0.10
CA ALA A 79 -9.04 14.21 -1.25
C ALA A 79 -9.57 12.76 -1.14
N GLU A 80 -9.28 12.07 -0.04
CA GLU A 80 -9.75 10.70 0.19
C GLU A 80 -10.96 10.74 1.12
N THR A 81 -11.92 9.86 0.86
CA THR A 81 -13.07 9.55 1.73
C THR A 81 -12.70 8.53 2.83
N MET A 82 -11.40 8.27 3.01
CA MET A 82 -10.89 7.33 4.00
C MET A 82 -11.15 7.87 5.42
N GLN A 83 -11.70 7.02 6.28
CA GLN A 83 -11.91 7.35 7.69
C GLN A 83 -10.60 7.22 8.46
N ASP A 84 -10.34 8.16 9.38
CA ASP A 84 -9.16 8.10 10.24
C ASP A 84 -9.16 6.80 11.07
N GLY A 85 -8.02 6.12 11.05
CA GLY A 85 -7.83 4.89 11.77
C GLY A 85 -7.73 5.12 13.29
N PRO A 86 -7.89 4.07 14.11
CA PRO A 86 -7.59 4.17 15.52
C PRO A 86 -6.08 4.37 15.75
N MET A 87 -5.75 4.95 16.91
CA MET A 87 -4.38 5.07 17.36
C MET A 87 -3.87 3.69 17.82
N ALA A 88 -2.88 3.15 17.11
CA ALA A 88 -2.34 1.81 17.33
C ALA A 88 -1.03 1.89 18.14
N PRO A 89 -0.99 1.37 19.38
CA PRO A 89 0.23 1.33 20.17
C PRO A 89 1.22 0.29 19.62
N ILE A 90 2.50 0.65 19.59
CA ILE A 90 3.62 -0.17 19.14
C ILE A 90 4.70 -0.12 20.22
N GLU A 91 4.94 -1.25 20.88
CA GLU A 91 6.01 -1.37 21.88
C GLU A 91 7.40 -1.19 21.24
N ALA A 92 8.41 -0.89 22.05
CA ALA A 92 9.79 -0.73 21.60
C ALA A 92 10.30 -1.98 20.85
N GLY A 93 10.92 -1.78 19.70
CA GLY A 93 11.41 -2.88 18.83
C GLY A 93 10.30 -3.75 18.23
N LYS A 94 9.02 -3.33 18.27
CA LYS A 94 7.90 -4.06 17.70
C LYS A 94 7.37 -3.43 16.41
N THR A 95 6.50 -4.18 15.75
CA THR A 95 5.92 -3.82 14.48
C THR A 95 4.41 -3.86 14.57
N ALA A 96 3.76 -2.89 13.93
CA ALA A 96 2.33 -2.91 13.65
C ALA A 96 2.08 -2.98 12.14
N VAL A 97 0.90 -3.50 11.79
CA VAL A 97 0.42 -3.56 10.42
C VAL A 97 -0.84 -2.73 10.34
N MET A 98 -0.84 -1.74 9.45
CA MET A 98 -1.94 -0.80 9.22
C MET A 98 -2.46 -0.95 7.79
N ARG A 99 -3.76 -0.74 7.59
CA ARG A 99 -4.40 -0.84 6.28
C ARG A 99 -4.68 0.56 5.78
N ILE A 100 -4.28 0.83 4.54
CA ILE A 100 -4.63 2.02 3.79
C ILE A 100 -5.81 1.63 2.90
N GLU A 101 -6.98 2.15 3.23
CA GLU A 101 -8.19 1.94 2.45
C GLU A 101 -8.30 3.07 1.42
N GLY A 102 -7.94 2.76 0.17
CA GLY A 102 -8.08 3.72 -0.94
C GLY A 102 -9.50 3.78 -1.45
N ASP A 103 -9.96 4.98 -1.84
CA ASP A 103 -11.23 5.13 -2.55
C ASP A 103 -11.02 4.86 -4.05
N ALA A 104 -11.91 4.04 -4.62
CA ALA A 104 -11.89 3.64 -6.03
C ALA A 104 -12.01 4.82 -7.01
N ALA A 105 -12.42 6.01 -6.56
CA ALA A 105 -12.55 7.22 -7.37
C ALA A 105 -11.20 7.93 -7.61
N SER A 106 -10.19 7.67 -6.79
CA SER A 106 -8.88 8.31 -6.87
C SER A 106 -7.85 7.41 -7.57
N VAL A 107 -7.18 7.94 -8.59
CA VAL A 107 -6.03 7.28 -9.25
C VAL A 107 -4.83 7.14 -8.30
N VAL A 108 -4.77 8.00 -7.26
CA VAL A 108 -3.69 8.04 -6.27
C VAL A 108 -4.32 8.09 -4.89
N THR A 109 -4.05 7.09 -4.05
CA THR A 109 -4.49 7.06 -2.65
C THR A 109 -3.53 7.88 -1.78
N ARG A 110 -4.03 8.91 -1.09
CA ARG A 110 -3.24 9.73 -0.17
C ARG A 110 -3.53 9.38 1.28
N ALA A 111 -2.50 9.07 2.05
CA ALA A 111 -2.61 8.83 3.48
C ALA A 111 -1.54 9.60 4.25
N LYS A 112 -1.82 9.87 5.52
CA LYS A 112 -0.88 10.46 6.47
C LYS A 112 -0.67 9.51 7.64
N LEU A 113 0.58 9.14 7.92
CA LEU A 113 0.96 8.41 9.13
C LEU A 113 1.42 9.42 10.19
N ILE A 114 0.77 9.42 11.34
CA ILE A 114 1.13 10.23 12.49
C ILE A 114 1.57 9.29 13.60
N CYS A 115 2.77 9.48 14.14
CA CYS A 115 3.28 8.71 15.27
C CYS A 115 3.70 9.65 16.40
N GLU A 116 3.34 9.29 17.64
CA GLU A 116 3.68 10.03 18.85
C GLU A 116 4.10 9.07 19.98
N GLU A 117 4.87 9.57 20.95
CA GLU A 117 5.23 8.82 22.16
C GLU A 117 3.97 8.55 23.00
N ALA A 118 3.82 7.33 23.54
CA ALA A 118 2.59 6.87 24.19
C ALA A 118 2.77 6.48 25.67
#